data_AF-A0A8J3WR81-F1
#
_entry.id   AF-A0A8J3WR81-F1
#
_cell.length_a   1.000
_cell.length_b   1.000
_cell.length_c   1.000
_cell.angle_alpha   90.00
_cell.angle_beta   90.00
_cell.angle_gamma   90.00
#
_symmetry.space_group_name_H-M   'P 1'
#
loop_
_entity.id
_entity.type
_entity.pdbx_description
1 polymer ?
#
loop_
_entity_poly.entity_id
_entity_poly.type
_entity_poly.pdbx_seq_one_letter_code
_entity_poly.pdbx_strand_id
1 'polypeptide(L)' 'MTFDALAELRRAGNPVDLLSDGQRAVLARLTEPEVRVLISVKERLDAASDSEVEGHVSVKVV' A
#
# COMPACT_ATOMS: atom_id res chain seq x y z
N MET A 1 11.61 20.13 8.49
CA MET A 1 10.47 19.69 7.67
C MET A 1 9.72 18.64 8.47
N THR A 2 8.40 18.76 8.61
CA THR A 2 7.58 17.75 9.27
C THR A 2 7.46 16.53 8.37
N PHE A 3 7.59 15.33 8.92
CA PHE A 3 7.39 14.08 8.18
C PHE A 3 5.92 13.97 7.74
N ASP A 4 5.69 13.61 6.47
CA ASP A 4 4.35 13.40 5.91
C ASP A 4 4.19 11.92 5.52
N ALA A 5 3.51 11.18 6.39
CA ALA A 5 3.26 9.75 6.22
C ALA A 5 2.49 9.43 4.93
N LEU A 6 1.49 10.25 4.58
CA LEU A 6 0.65 10.01 3.41
C LEU A 6 1.42 10.28 2.12
N ALA A 7 2.27 11.30 2.10
CA ALA A 7 3.14 11.57 0.96
C ALA A 7 4.14 10.44 0.72
N GLU A 8 4.77 9.91 1.78
CA GLU A 8 5.72 8.79 1.64
C GLU A 8 5.03 7.49 1.21
N LEU A 9 3.87 7.16 1.80
CA LEU A 9 3.08 5.99 1.37
C LEU A 9 2.66 6.10 -0.10
N ARG A 10 2.27 7.31 -0.55
CA ARG A 10 1.93 7.56 -1.96
C ARG A 10 3.14 7.37 -2.87
N ARG A 11 4.31 7.91 -2.51
CA ARG A 11 5.56 7.72 -3.28
C ARG A 11 5.96 6.26 -3.38
N ALA A 12 5.72 5.48 -2.33
CA ALA A 12 5.90 4.03 -2.34
C ALA A 12 4.85 3.26 -3.16
N GLY A 13 3.94 3.95 -3.85
CA GLY A 13 2.95 3.35 -4.74
C GLY A 13 1.70 2.83 -4.04
N ASN A 14 1.45 3.20 -2.77
CA ASN A 14 0.18 2.87 -2.12
C ASN A 14 -0.93 3.82 -2.64
N PRO A 15 -2.15 3.32 -2.92
CA PRO A 15 -3.25 4.11 -3.45
C PRO A 15 -3.92 4.97 -2.37
N VAL A 16 -3.17 5.94 -1.84
CA VAL A 16 -3.61 6.86 -0.77
C VAL A 16 -4.86 7.67 -1.17
N ASP A 17 -5.08 7.89 -2.47
CA ASP A 17 -6.24 8.60 -3.00
C ASP A 17 -7.56 7.82 -2.90
N LEU A 18 -7.49 6.49 -2.76
CA LEU A 18 -8.67 5.63 -2.63
C LEU A 18 -9.13 5.50 -1.17
N LEU A 19 -8.38 6.08 -0.24
CA LEU A 19 -8.69 6.04 1.18
C LEU A 19 -9.81 7.03 1.50
N SER A 20 -10.76 6.58 2.32
CA SER A 20 -11.71 7.48 2.99
C SER A 20 -10.99 8.45 3.94
N ASP A 21 -11.63 9.56 4.28
CA ASP A 21 -11.07 10.58 5.18
C ASP A 21 -10.67 9.99 6.54
N GLY A 22 -11.46 9.05 7.07
CA GLY A 22 -11.15 8.35 8.31
C GLY A 22 -9.89 7.50 8.22
N GLN A 23 -9.70 6.79 7.11
CA GLN A 23 -8.48 6.00 6.87
C GLN A 23 -7.25 6.91 6.69
N ARG A 24 -7.40 8.02 5.96
CA ARG A 24 -6.33 9.02 5.80
C ARG A 24 -5.93 9.62 7.14
N ALA A 25 -6.90 9.93 8.00
CA ALA A 25 -6.63 10.47 9.34
C ALA A 25 -5.86 9.48 10.23
N VAL A 26 -6.15 8.18 10.13
CA VAL A 26 -5.40 7.15 10.87
C VAL A 26 -3.97 7.04 10.34
N LEU A 27 -3.81 6.90 9.01
CA LEU A 27 -2.48 6.72 8.41
C LEU A 27 -1.61 7.98 8.48
N ALA A 28 -2.20 9.18 8.52
CA ALA A 28 -1.48 10.43 8.73
C ALA A 28 -0.79 10.53 10.10
N ARG A 29 -1.20 9.70 11.08
CA ARG A 29 -0.61 9.67 12.42
C ARG A 29 0.60 8.72 12.52
N LEU A 30 0.91 7.98 11.46
CA LEU A 30 2.06 7.10 11.43
C LEU A 30 3.36 7.88 11.50
N THR A 31 4.27 7.35 12.28
CA THR A 31 5.63 7.84 12.39
C THR A 31 6.50 7.37 11.23
N GLU A 32 7.65 8.02 11.02
CA GLU A 32 8.60 7.63 9.97
C GLU A 32 9.05 6.15 10.06
N PRO A 33 9.41 5.60 11.26
CA PRO A 33 9.74 4.19 11.37
C PRO A 33 8.59 3.26 10.97
N GLU A 34 7.35 3.58 11.35
CA GLU A 34 6.18 2.76 11.02
C GLU A 34 5.91 2.76 9.51
N VAL A 35 6.01 3.93 8.86
CA VAL A 35 5.87 4.03 7.39
C VAL A 35 6.96 3.22 6.68
N ARG A 36 8.22 3.27 7.16
CA ARG A 36 9.29 2.43 6.60
C ARG A 36 9.00 0.95 6.71
N VAL A 37 8.44 0.50 7.83
CA VAL A 37 8.04 -0.91 7.99
C VAL A 37 6.94 -1.28 6.98
N LEU A 38 5.90 -0.45 6.83
CA LEU A 38 4.83 -0.71 5.87
C LEU A 38 5.34 -0.77 4.43
N ILE A 39 6.23 0.15 4.04
CA ILE A 39 6.86 0.14 2.71
C ILE A 39 7.65 -1.16 2.52
N SER A 40 8.46 -1.56 3.51
CA SER A 40 9.25 -2.79 3.41
C SER A 40 8.39 -4.05 3.30
N VAL A 41 7.26 -4.11 4.01
CA VAL A 41 6.31 -5.22 3.89
C VAL A 41 5.70 -5.25 2.49
N LYS A 42 5.28 -4.09 1.96
CA LYS A 42 4.73 -3.99 0.60
C LYS A 42 5.71 -4.49 -0.45
N GLU A 43 6.96 -4.03 -0.40
CA GLU A 43 8.01 -4.46 -1.34
C GLU A 43 8.24 -5.98 -1.32
N ARG A 44 8.22 -6.60 -0.14
CA ARG A 44 8.35 -8.06 -0.01
C ARG A 44 7.15 -8.81 -0.59
N LEU A 45 5.95 -8.26 -0.44
CA LEU A 45 4.72 -8.83 -1.03
C LEU A 45 4.72 -8.67 -2.55
N ASP A 46 5.12 -7.51 -3.06
CA ASP A 46 5.25 -7.26 -4.50
C ASP A 46 6.27 -8.24 -5.11
N ALA A 47 7.44 -8.40 -4.49
CA ALA A 47 8.48 -9.35 -4.94
C ALA A 47 8.05 -10.83 -4.86
N ALA A 48 7.15 -11.18 -3.93
CA ALA A 48 6.59 -12.53 -3.84
C ALA A 48 5.48 -12.78 -4.88
N SER A 49 4.79 -11.72 -5.31
CA SER A 49 3.66 -11.80 -6.25
C SER A 49 4.10 -12.02 -7.71
N ASP A 50 5.37 -11.77 -8.04
CA ASP A 50 5.95 -12.04 -9.37
C ASP A 50 6.07 -13.54 -9.70
N SER A 51 5.81 -14.45 -8.75
CA SER A 51 6.01 -15.89 -8.99
C SER A 51 4.74 -16.71 -9.27
N GLU A 52 3.57 -16.45 -8.64
CA GLU A 52 2.44 -17.40 -8.72
C GLU A 52 1.04 -16.80 -8.46
N VAL A 53 0.74 -15.57 -8.91
CA VAL A 53 -0.64 -15.04 -8.85
C VAL A 53 -1.20 -14.79 -10.24
N GLU A 54 -1.41 -15.87 -11.00
CA GLU A 54 -2.37 -15.86 -12.10
C GLU A 54 -3.74 -15.51 -11.50
N GLY A 55 -4.21 -14.31 -11.78
CA GLY A 55 -5.52 -13.86 -11.34
C GLY A 55 -6.58 -14.89 -11.75
N HIS A 56 -7.36 -15.36 -10.77
CA HIS A 56 -8.58 -16.13 -11.02
C HIS A 56 -9.58 -15.23 -11.77
N VAL A 57 -9.41 -15.07 -13.08
CA VAL A 57 -10.48 -14.64 -13.97
C VAL A 57 -11.43 -15.82 -14.02
N SER A 58 -12.52 -15.73 -13.26
CA SER A 58 -13.65 -16.66 -13.38
C SER A 58 -14.24 -16.51 -14.78
N VAL A 59 -13.69 -17.22 -15.76
CA VAL A 59 -14.29 -17.36 -17.08
C VAL A 59 -15.53 -18.22 -16.90
N LYS A 60 -16.68 -17.55 -16.86
CA LYS A 60 -18.00 -18.19 -16.92
C LYS A 60 -18.16 -18.72 -18.34
N VAL A 61 -17.90 -20.01 -18.55
CA VAL A 61 -18.18 -20.70 -19.81
C VAL A 61 -19.69 -20.69 -20.02
N VAL A 62 -20.12 -20.08 -21.13
CA VAL A 62 -21.49 -20.12 -21.66
C VAL A 62 -21.52 -21.10 -22.81
#